data_AF-A0A8B5WGX6-F1
#
_entry.id   AF-A0A8B5WGX6-F1
#
_cell.length_a   1.000
_cell.length_b   1.000
_cell.length_c   1.000
_cell.angle_alpha   90.00
_cell.angle_beta   90.00
_cell.angle_gamma   90.00
#
_symmetry.space_group_name_H-M   'P 1'
#
loop_
_entity.id
_entity.type
_entity.pdbx_description
1 polymer ?
#
loop_
_entity_poly.entity_id
_entity_poly.type
_entity_poly.pdbx_seq_one_letter_code
_entity_poly.pdbx_strand_id
1 'polypeptide(L)'
;MDMKLKTCLLAATMTAAATASASEWTGNESTDWFDPLNWTSGVPTAGSNSVRINTAAEHPTEINGQSAATGSGFGVGHSGAGVLFITNGATLNSVSANLGSQVAGHGSVIISGAGSSWQVASGNFDIGQSGSGQLDVLAGGVLQTLGSLSHIGQQASGSGSVTVSGAGSRWEHDNRFWLGVSGFGQMTISDGGEVVVSGTTSTVAQASSGSGELLITGAGSKLSLSTRLHIGNSGSGLMQVANGGRLEVTGTAAPGNHRLVIGANSGSQGTVIVGALPGQMPGVPGQMLLDDGLLFQNGTGTLVFNHNDQLEQMFAVLGPDTGSGHIHAENGTTLFVGEAFDYSGSLTINAGASFGAAGTLGDVVNAGRLVASPGRSATLVIDGDYSHGDKAVLEIQFGPGPVVDLVQVNGEAALSGGSVSFTMLPGDYGSQPLDGLYPILMAGAGLTGAFDGIDASNPNTFELVHDGNTVYVQVNDRLFVDRYEPGD
;
A
#
# COMPACT_ATOMS: atom_id res chain seq x y z
N MET A 1 67.99 46.34 37.84
CA MET A 1 67.16 47.37 37.20
C MET A 1 65.87 46.68 36.82
N ASP A 2 64.84 46.89 37.65
CA ASP A 2 63.55 46.19 37.62
C ASP A 2 62.82 46.38 36.30
N MET A 3 62.27 45.30 35.75
CA MET A 3 61.29 45.36 34.67
C MET A 3 60.04 44.59 35.11
N LYS A 4 59.07 45.33 35.66
CA LYS A 4 57.75 44.82 36.03
C LYS A 4 56.98 44.42 34.77
N LEU A 5 56.71 43.13 34.60
CA LEU A 5 55.79 42.62 33.60
C LEU A 5 54.35 42.88 34.09
N LYS A 6 53.64 43.81 33.46
CA LYS A 6 52.19 44.03 33.69
C LYS A 6 51.42 43.01 32.86
N THR A 7 50.86 42.00 33.51
CA THR A 7 49.88 41.09 32.90
C THR A 7 48.58 41.86 32.67
N CYS A 8 48.24 42.11 31.40
CA CYS A 8 46.95 42.69 31.02
C CYS A 8 45.93 41.54 30.91
N LEU A 9 45.02 41.44 31.88
CA LEU A 9 43.94 40.47 31.87
C LEU A 9 42.87 40.96 30.88
N LEU A 10 42.87 40.40 29.67
CA LEU A 10 41.83 40.65 28.68
C LEU A 10 40.60 39.81 29.07
N ALA A 11 39.63 40.43 29.75
CA ALA A 11 38.33 39.82 29.97
C ALA A 11 37.60 39.73 28.63
N ALA A 12 37.64 38.55 28.00
CA ALA A 12 36.74 38.23 26.90
C ALA A 12 35.33 38.13 27.47
N THR A 13 34.52 39.16 27.27
CA THR A 13 33.07 39.07 27.43
C THR A 13 32.56 38.10 26.37
N MET A 14 32.36 36.84 26.75
CA MET A 14 31.45 35.97 26.01
C MET A 14 30.07 36.60 26.12
N THR A 15 29.70 37.39 25.11
CA THR A 15 28.30 37.64 24.82
C THR A 15 27.72 36.28 24.46
N ALA A 16 27.02 35.66 25.40
CA ALA A 16 26.09 34.60 25.04
C ALA A 16 25.21 35.17 23.93
N ALA A 17 25.25 34.58 22.74
CA ALA A 17 24.29 34.89 21.71
C ALA A 17 22.92 34.67 22.35
N ALA A 18 22.16 35.75 22.54
CA ALA A 18 20.78 35.63 22.97
C ALA A 18 20.09 34.71 21.96
N THR A 19 19.64 33.54 22.38
CA THR A 19 18.70 32.77 21.57
C THR A 19 17.52 33.68 21.35
N ALA A 20 17.24 34.05 20.10
CA ALA A 20 16.03 34.77 19.76
C ALA A 20 14.86 33.98 20.37
N SER A 21 14.11 34.62 21.26
CA SER A 21 12.98 33.97 21.91
C SER A 21 11.93 33.63 20.84
N ALA A 22 11.28 32.50 20.99
CA ALA A 22 10.21 32.10 20.09
C ALA A 22 9.08 33.13 20.09
N SER A 23 8.47 33.35 18.92
CA SER A 23 7.23 34.10 18.82
C SER A 23 6.09 33.13 19.13
N GLU A 24 5.44 33.31 20.28
CA GLU A 24 4.40 32.40 20.77
C GLU A 24 3.03 33.02 20.50
N TRP A 25 2.09 32.20 20.00
CA TRP A 25 0.68 32.53 19.94
C TRP A 25 0.09 32.52 21.36
N THR A 26 -0.53 33.61 21.77
CA THR A 26 -1.22 33.76 23.04
C THR A 26 -2.72 33.54 22.90
N GLY A 27 -3.31 33.96 21.77
CA GLY A 27 -4.76 33.88 21.52
C GLY A 27 -5.59 34.72 22.49
N ASN A 28 -5.00 35.77 23.08
CA ASN A 28 -5.66 36.55 24.12
C ASN A 28 -6.80 37.45 23.60
N GLU A 29 -6.72 37.91 22.35
CA GLU A 29 -7.66 38.90 21.81
C GLU A 29 -8.67 38.29 20.83
N SER A 30 -8.22 37.41 19.94
CA SER A 30 -9.05 36.86 18.87
C SER A 30 -8.43 35.60 18.25
N THR A 31 -9.14 34.98 17.30
CA THR A 31 -8.61 33.86 16.50
C THR A 31 -7.69 34.31 15.36
N ASP A 32 -7.66 35.62 15.07
CA ASP A 32 -7.03 36.18 13.88
C ASP A 32 -5.50 36.15 13.99
N TRP A 33 -4.85 35.37 13.12
CA TRP A 33 -3.39 35.34 12.96
C TRP A 33 -2.77 36.73 12.82
N PHE A 34 -3.47 37.66 12.18
CA PHE A 34 -2.97 38.98 11.81
C PHE A 34 -3.19 40.04 12.89
N ASP A 35 -3.81 39.70 14.02
CA ASP A 35 -3.83 40.57 15.18
C ASP A 35 -2.48 40.50 15.93
N PRO A 36 -1.67 41.57 15.94
CA PRO A 36 -0.36 41.55 16.60
C PRO A 36 -0.44 41.32 18.11
N LEU A 37 -1.59 41.55 18.75
CA LEU A 37 -1.78 41.35 20.18
C LEU A 37 -1.91 39.87 20.56
N ASN A 38 -2.18 38.99 19.58
CA ASN A 38 -2.17 37.55 19.78
C ASN A 38 -0.74 36.94 19.75
N TRP A 39 0.30 37.76 19.57
CA TRP A 39 1.69 37.29 19.46
C TRP A 39 2.63 37.96 20.45
N THR A 40 3.50 37.18 21.08
CA THR A 40 4.53 37.73 21.98
C THR A 40 5.59 38.59 21.29
N SER A 41 5.70 38.52 19.96
CA SER A 41 6.70 39.24 19.18
C SER A 41 6.14 39.85 17.88
N GLY A 42 4.83 40.13 17.88
CA GLY A 42 4.10 40.64 16.70
C GLY A 42 3.81 39.57 15.66
N VAL A 43 3.03 39.93 14.63
CA VAL A 43 2.60 38.99 13.58
C VAL A 43 3.83 38.38 12.88
N PRO A 44 3.92 37.04 12.81
CA PRO A 44 5.04 36.38 12.15
C PRO A 44 5.11 36.71 10.65
N THR A 45 6.35 36.75 10.15
CA THR A 45 6.68 36.95 8.74
C THR A 45 7.63 35.85 8.26
N ALA A 46 7.97 35.84 6.98
CA ALA A 46 8.95 34.89 6.42
C ALA A 46 10.34 34.94 7.11
N GLY A 47 10.69 36.05 7.79
CA GLY A 47 11.92 36.17 8.57
C GLY A 47 11.79 35.71 10.03
N SER A 48 10.58 35.40 10.50
CA SER A 48 10.30 35.00 11.88
C SER A 48 10.63 33.53 12.09
N ASN A 49 11.73 33.24 12.78
CA ASN A 49 12.09 31.88 13.16
C ASN A 49 11.49 31.50 14.51
N SER A 50 11.33 30.21 14.77
CA SER A 50 10.79 29.66 16.02
C SER A 50 9.41 30.23 16.36
N VAL A 51 8.49 30.20 15.39
CA VAL A 51 7.08 30.59 15.60
C VAL A 51 6.34 29.39 16.20
N ARG A 52 5.62 29.59 17.30
CA ARG A 52 4.99 28.49 18.04
C ARG A 52 3.54 28.77 18.40
N ILE A 53 2.71 27.76 18.21
CA ILE A 53 1.32 27.71 18.66
C ILE A 53 1.24 26.62 19.72
N ASN A 54 1.32 27.00 20.99
CA ASN A 54 1.34 26.07 22.14
C ASN A 54 0.12 26.21 23.05
N THR A 55 -0.95 26.82 22.54
CA THR A 55 -2.21 26.95 23.26
C THR A 55 -3.38 26.62 22.35
N ALA A 56 -4.38 25.96 22.93
CA ALA A 56 -5.73 25.83 22.40
C ALA A 56 -6.72 26.65 23.24
N ALA A 57 -6.27 27.79 23.80
CA ALA A 57 -7.08 28.72 24.58
C ALA A 57 -8.33 29.18 23.81
N GLU A 58 -9.17 30.00 24.47
CA GLU A 58 -10.52 30.39 23.99
C GLU A 58 -10.57 30.77 22.50
N HIS A 59 -9.49 31.32 21.95
CA HIS A 59 -9.35 31.63 20.53
C HIS A 59 -8.31 30.72 19.83
N PRO A 60 -8.74 29.65 19.12
CA PRO A 60 -7.85 28.87 18.28
C PRO A 60 -7.27 29.71 17.14
N THR A 61 -6.04 29.40 16.72
CA THR A 61 -5.35 30.18 15.68
C THR A 61 -5.97 29.93 14.30
N GLU A 62 -6.32 30.99 13.59
CA GLU A 62 -6.89 30.93 12.24
C GLU A 62 -6.19 31.90 11.28
N ILE A 63 -5.84 31.40 10.09
CA ILE A 63 -5.52 32.19 8.91
C ILE A 63 -6.72 32.08 7.97
N ASN A 64 -7.41 33.21 7.74
CA ASN A 64 -8.70 33.24 7.05
C ASN A 64 -8.64 34.14 5.81
N GLY A 65 -8.62 33.55 4.61
CA GLY A 65 -8.61 34.27 3.32
C GLY A 65 -7.39 35.16 3.02
N GLN A 66 -6.38 35.15 3.89
CA GLN A 66 -5.17 35.96 3.78
C GLN A 66 -3.91 35.10 3.71
N SER A 67 -2.78 35.72 3.33
CA SER A 67 -1.49 35.05 3.21
C SER A 67 -0.58 35.32 4.41
N ALA A 68 -0.14 34.27 5.08
CA ALA A 68 0.82 34.29 6.18
C ALA A 68 2.15 33.63 5.76
N ALA A 69 3.21 33.96 6.47
CA ALA A 69 4.51 33.31 6.31
C ALA A 69 5.27 33.21 7.63
N THR A 70 6.07 32.16 7.76
CA THR A 70 7.02 31.94 8.86
C THR A 70 8.37 31.53 8.30
N GLY A 71 9.43 31.73 9.07
CA GLY A 71 10.76 31.21 8.80
C GLY A 71 10.91 29.74 9.19
N SER A 72 12.07 29.38 9.73
CA SER A 72 12.36 28.03 10.21
C SER A 72 11.82 27.78 11.62
N GLY A 73 11.62 26.52 11.96
CA GLY A 73 11.17 26.11 13.30
C GLY A 73 9.72 26.47 13.62
N PHE A 74 8.84 26.56 12.62
CA PHE A 74 7.41 26.71 12.88
C PHE A 74 6.87 25.48 13.59
N GLY A 75 6.13 25.67 14.68
CA GLY A 75 5.65 24.59 15.53
C GLY A 75 4.19 24.77 15.94
N VAL A 76 3.39 23.73 15.77
CA VAL A 76 2.03 23.63 16.33
C VAL A 76 2.03 22.53 17.37
N GLY A 77 1.66 22.86 18.60
CA GLY A 77 1.77 21.96 19.75
C GLY A 77 3.20 21.49 19.99
N HIS A 78 4.17 22.40 20.04
CA HIS A 78 5.59 22.07 20.23
C HIS A 78 5.85 21.36 21.56
N SER A 79 5.33 21.89 22.67
CA SER A 79 5.48 21.33 24.02
C SER A 79 4.18 21.31 24.84
N GLY A 80 3.05 21.55 24.16
CA GLY A 80 1.70 21.55 24.70
C GLY A 80 0.70 21.35 23.56
N ALA A 81 -0.57 21.68 23.78
CA ALA A 81 -1.59 21.61 22.73
C ALA A 81 -1.53 22.84 21.80
N GLY A 82 -1.70 22.67 20.50
CA GLY A 82 -1.82 23.77 19.55
C GLY A 82 -2.72 23.38 18.38
N VAL A 83 -3.52 24.34 17.91
CA VAL A 83 -4.43 24.14 16.78
C VAL A 83 -4.28 25.30 15.80
N LEU A 84 -4.19 24.98 14.51
CA LEU A 84 -4.18 25.96 13.42
C LEU A 84 -5.21 25.61 12.35
N PHE A 85 -5.99 26.61 11.96
CA PHE A 85 -6.89 26.55 10.81
C PHE A 85 -6.35 27.41 9.66
N ILE A 86 -6.35 26.86 8.45
CA ILE A 86 -6.04 27.57 7.19
C ILE A 86 -7.26 27.41 6.29
N THR A 87 -8.04 28.48 6.16
CA THR A 87 -9.41 28.44 5.62
C THR A 87 -9.69 29.55 4.60
N ASN A 88 -10.80 29.39 3.86
CA ASN A 88 -11.37 30.40 2.98
C ASN A 88 -10.39 30.99 1.95
N GLY A 89 -9.49 30.18 1.40
CA GLY A 89 -8.51 30.64 0.41
C GLY A 89 -7.22 31.21 1.03
N ALA A 90 -7.02 31.03 2.34
CA ALA A 90 -5.79 31.44 3.02
C ALA A 90 -4.56 30.68 2.52
N THR A 91 -3.39 31.32 2.61
CA THR A 91 -2.12 30.64 2.33
C THR A 91 -1.15 30.77 3.48
N LEU A 92 -0.40 29.70 3.77
CA LEU A 92 0.73 29.71 4.69
C LEU A 92 2.00 29.28 3.95
N ASN A 93 3.11 29.98 4.19
CA ASN A 93 4.44 29.56 3.73
C ASN A 93 5.35 29.40 4.94
N SER A 94 6.07 28.29 5.04
CA SER A 94 7.02 28.03 6.12
C SER A 94 8.30 27.39 5.57
N VAL A 95 9.45 27.59 6.21
CA VAL A 95 10.69 26.91 5.79
C VAL A 95 10.72 25.47 6.29
N SER A 96 10.31 25.24 7.53
CA SER A 96 10.20 23.92 8.16
C SER A 96 9.04 23.95 9.14
N ALA A 97 8.43 22.82 9.42
CA ALA A 97 7.30 22.76 10.34
C ALA A 97 7.25 21.48 11.17
N ASN A 98 6.68 21.59 12.37
CA ASN A 98 6.51 20.47 13.28
C ASN A 98 5.14 20.53 13.98
N LEU A 99 4.43 19.41 14.00
CA LEU A 99 3.19 19.22 14.75
C LEU A 99 3.46 18.19 15.85
N GLY A 100 3.42 18.58 17.13
CA GLY A 100 3.71 17.64 18.23
C GLY A 100 5.19 17.31 18.39
N SER A 101 6.03 18.31 18.67
CA SER A 101 7.50 18.16 18.65
C SER A 101 8.01 17.33 19.83
N GLN A 102 7.65 17.73 21.04
CA GLN A 102 8.08 17.11 22.28
C GLN A 102 7.05 16.08 22.75
N VAL A 103 7.43 15.25 23.73
CA VAL A 103 6.58 14.16 24.25
C VAL A 103 5.20 14.63 24.72
N ALA A 104 5.11 15.82 25.34
CA ALA A 104 3.84 16.42 25.77
C ALA A 104 3.18 17.33 24.70
N GLY A 105 3.78 17.39 23.50
CA GLY A 105 3.30 18.20 22.39
C GLY A 105 2.16 17.52 21.65
N HIS A 106 1.09 18.28 21.39
CA HIS A 106 -0.10 17.85 20.66
C HIS A 106 -0.45 18.91 19.61
N GLY A 107 -0.03 18.71 18.36
CA GLY A 107 -0.27 19.66 17.27
C GLY A 107 -1.41 19.20 16.36
N SER A 108 -2.31 20.11 16.00
CA SER A 108 -3.36 19.88 15.00
C SER A 108 -3.38 21.00 13.96
N VAL A 109 -3.35 20.66 12.68
CA VAL A 109 -3.48 21.61 11.57
C VAL A 109 -4.58 21.14 10.62
N ILE A 110 -5.48 22.06 10.27
CA ILE A 110 -6.55 21.82 9.30
C ILE A 110 -6.39 22.81 8.14
N ILE A 111 -6.22 22.29 6.93
CA ILE A 111 -6.24 23.05 5.68
C ILE A 111 -7.53 22.71 4.97
N SER A 112 -8.46 23.67 4.88
CA SER A 112 -9.81 23.36 4.37
C SER A 112 -10.35 24.44 3.44
N GLY A 113 -11.04 24.01 2.40
CA GLY A 113 -11.69 24.86 1.41
C GLY A 113 -10.82 25.14 0.19
N ALA A 114 -11.47 25.32 -0.95
CA ALA A 114 -10.80 25.59 -2.22
C ALA A 114 -9.92 26.85 -2.12
N GLY A 115 -8.67 26.72 -2.60
CA GLY A 115 -7.66 27.79 -2.57
C GLY A 115 -6.91 27.91 -1.24
N SER A 116 -7.37 27.26 -0.16
CA SER A 116 -6.62 27.21 1.09
C SER A 116 -5.37 26.35 0.89
N SER A 117 -4.19 26.87 1.23
CA SER A 117 -2.96 26.12 1.01
C SER A 117 -1.88 26.35 2.06
N TRP A 118 -1.03 25.35 2.23
CA TRP A 118 0.20 25.46 3.01
C TRP A 118 1.37 24.93 2.19
N GLN A 119 2.43 25.73 2.10
CA GLN A 119 3.71 25.31 1.55
C GLN A 119 4.75 25.22 2.68
N VAL A 120 5.35 24.04 2.83
CA VAL A 120 6.57 23.83 3.60
C VAL A 120 7.73 23.73 2.61
N ALA A 121 8.67 24.66 2.68
CA ALA A 121 9.84 24.69 1.82
C ALA A 121 10.93 23.73 2.34
N SER A 122 12.21 23.99 2.04
CA SER A 122 13.31 23.00 2.09
C SER A 122 13.75 22.47 3.46
N GLY A 123 12.98 22.67 4.53
CA GLY A 123 13.23 22.11 5.86
C GLY A 123 12.42 20.84 6.12
N ASN A 124 12.72 20.12 7.21
CA ASN A 124 11.95 18.95 7.61
C ASN A 124 10.50 19.32 7.93
N PHE A 125 9.59 18.40 7.62
CA PHE A 125 8.19 18.46 8.03
C PHE A 125 7.84 17.26 8.90
N ASP A 126 7.60 17.49 10.19
CA ASP A 126 7.35 16.41 11.14
C ASP A 126 5.92 16.48 11.68
N ILE A 127 5.20 15.36 11.63
CA ILE A 127 3.88 15.17 12.21
C ILE A 127 3.98 14.08 13.27
N GLY A 128 3.93 14.47 14.54
CA GLY A 128 4.21 13.59 15.67
C GLY A 128 5.68 13.22 15.75
N GLN A 129 6.54 14.17 16.13
CA GLN A 129 7.97 13.89 16.25
C GLN A 129 8.25 13.00 17.47
N SER A 130 8.09 13.54 18.68
CA SER A 130 8.09 12.77 19.93
C SER A 130 6.71 12.73 20.60
N GLY A 131 5.83 13.68 20.28
CA GLY A 131 4.45 13.76 20.76
C GLY A 131 3.45 13.33 19.68
N SER A 132 2.25 13.92 19.70
CA SER A 132 1.22 13.64 18.69
C SER A 132 1.01 14.78 17.70
N GLY A 133 0.95 14.46 16.41
CA GLY A 133 0.59 15.41 15.35
C GLY A 133 -0.61 14.92 14.54
N GLN A 134 -1.54 15.81 14.24
CA GLN A 134 -2.66 15.57 13.34
C GLN A 134 -2.68 16.62 12.23
N LEU A 135 -2.80 16.17 10.99
CA LEU A 135 -2.93 17.03 9.83
C LEU A 135 -4.13 16.59 8.99
N ASP A 136 -5.07 17.50 8.76
CA ASP A 136 -6.20 17.26 7.87
C ASP A 136 -6.17 18.22 6.69
N VAL A 137 -6.15 17.67 5.47
CA VAL A 137 -6.24 18.39 4.20
C VAL A 137 -7.59 18.06 3.57
N LEU A 138 -8.52 19.02 3.64
CA LEU A 138 -9.95 18.77 3.45
C LEU A 138 -10.58 19.71 2.41
N ALA A 139 -11.68 19.26 1.82
CA ALA A 139 -12.58 20.08 1.01
C ALA A 139 -11.89 21.01 -0.03
N GLY A 140 -10.88 20.51 -0.74
CA GLY A 140 -10.15 21.27 -1.76
C GLY A 140 -8.92 22.01 -1.26
N GLY A 141 -8.49 21.79 -0.01
CA GLY A 141 -7.25 22.32 0.54
C GLY A 141 -6.01 21.67 -0.07
N VAL A 142 -4.88 22.38 -0.07
CA VAL A 142 -3.63 21.90 -0.68
C VAL A 142 -2.45 22.03 0.28
N LEU A 143 -1.70 20.95 0.46
CA LEU A 143 -0.40 20.96 1.13
C LEU A 143 0.71 20.67 0.12
N GLN A 144 1.77 21.46 0.15
CA GLN A 144 2.97 21.23 -0.65
C GLN A 144 4.19 21.14 0.27
N THR A 145 5.00 20.11 0.10
CA THR A 145 6.31 19.99 0.77
C THR A 145 7.40 19.95 -0.29
N LEU A 146 8.21 21.01 -0.36
CA LEU A 146 9.20 21.24 -1.42
C LEU A 146 10.63 21.12 -0.88
N GLY A 147 11.40 20.17 -1.38
CA GLY A 147 12.71 19.77 -0.88
C GLY A 147 12.68 19.09 0.49
N SER A 148 11.53 19.08 1.17
CA SER A 148 11.34 18.56 2.53
C SER A 148 11.24 17.04 2.55
N LEU A 149 11.83 16.41 3.57
CA LEU A 149 11.43 15.08 3.99
C LEU A 149 10.25 15.21 4.97
N SER A 150 9.16 14.48 4.70
CA SER A 150 8.00 14.42 5.60
C SER A 150 8.07 13.17 6.48
N HIS A 151 8.09 13.35 7.80
CA HIS A 151 8.03 12.27 8.77
C HIS A 151 6.71 12.27 9.50
N ILE A 152 6.06 11.12 9.58
CA ILE A 152 4.82 10.93 10.32
C ILE A 152 5.11 9.85 11.37
N GLY A 153 5.12 10.21 12.66
CA GLY A 153 5.57 9.32 13.74
C GLY A 153 7.10 9.13 13.76
N GLN A 154 7.86 10.20 14.00
CA GLN A 154 9.31 10.22 13.77
C GLN A 154 10.10 9.38 14.79
N GLN A 155 9.81 9.52 16.08
CA GLN A 155 10.51 8.86 17.19
C GLN A 155 9.65 7.79 17.83
N ALA A 156 10.22 6.95 18.69
CA ALA A 156 9.53 5.81 19.30
C ALA A 156 8.24 6.18 20.05
N SER A 157 8.16 7.36 20.68
CA SER A 157 6.94 7.85 21.33
C SER A 157 6.05 8.71 20.40
N GLY A 158 6.56 9.05 19.21
CA GLY A 158 5.88 9.92 18.26
C GLY A 158 4.70 9.21 17.59
N SER A 159 3.60 9.95 17.45
CA SER A 159 2.39 9.48 16.78
C SER A 159 1.90 10.54 15.79
N GLY A 160 1.89 10.21 14.50
CA GLY A 160 1.41 11.11 13.46
C GLY A 160 0.18 10.56 12.76
N SER A 161 -0.80 11.42 12.48
CA SER A 161 -2.00 11.09 11.71
C SER A 161 -2.22 12.12 10.61
N VAL A 162 -2.49 11.64 9.39
CA VAL A 162 -2.81 12.49 8.24
C VAL A 162 -4.08 12.03 7.55
N THR A 163 -4.98 12.97 7.26
CA THR A 163 -6.14 12.77 6.40
C THR A 163 -6.05 13.66 5.17
N VAL A 164 -6.21 13.08 3.98
CA VAL A 164 -6.42 13.82 2.73
C VAL A 164 -7.76 13.40 2.17
N SER A 165 -8.78 14.24 2.33
CA SER A 165 -10.17 13.87 2.03
C SER A 165 -10.95 14.97 1.32
N GLY A 166 -11.81 14.56 0.39
CA GLY A 166 -12.67 15.43 -0.39
C GLY A 166 -12.06 15.78 -1.76
N ALA A 167 -12.93 15.96 -2.74
CA ALA A 167 -12.54 16.30 -4.10
C ALA A 167 -11.66 17.57 -4.15
N GLY A 168 -10.52 17.46 -4.81
CA GLY A 168 -9.55 18.54 -4.95
C GLY A 168 -8.60 18.72 -3.77
N SER A 169 -8.81 18.00 -2.65
CA SER A 169 -7.84 17.98 -1.55
C SER A 169 -6.58 17.27 -1.98
N ARG A 170 -5.42 17.91 -1.78
CA ARG A 170 -4.15 17.40 -2.32
C ARG A 170 -2.97 17.56 -1.38
N TRP A 171 -2.13 16.53 -1.29
CA TRP A 171 -0.80 16.64 -0.71
C TRP A 171 0.28 16.31 -1.74
N GLU A 172 1.14 17.29 -2.01
CA GLU A 172 2.21 17.20 -3.01
C GLU A 172 3.58 17.13 -2.34
N HIS A 173 4.36 16.13 -2.75
CA HIS A 173 5.76 15.95 -2.35
C HIS A 173 6.66 15.93 -3.60
N ASP A 174 7.70 16.77 -3.60
CA ASP A 174 8.77 16.67 -4.60
C ASP A 174 9.93 15.76 -4.16
N ASN A 175 9.88 15.25 -2.92
CA ASN A 175 10.84 14.32 -2.33
C ASN A 175 10.15 13.01 -1.92
N ARG A 176 9.87 12.78 -0.63
CA ARG A 176 9.25 11.55 -0.13
C ARG A 176 8.57 11.76 1.22
N PHE A 177 7.72 10.81 1.59
CA PHE A 177 7.21 10.69 2.96
C PHE A 177 7.69 9.38 3.60
N TRP A 178 7.81 9.41 4.93
CA TRP A 178 7.93 8.22 5.76
C TRP A 178 6.82 8.18 6.80
N LEU A 179 6.07 7.09 6.77
CA LEU A 179 4.96 6.82 7.66
C LEU A 179 5.36 5.79 8.71
N GLY A 180 5.33 6.15 9.98
CA GLY A 180 5.84 5.32 11.07
C GLY A 180 7.35 5.16 10.97
N VAL A 181 8.12 6.20 11.30
CA VAL A 181 9.58 6.14 11.17
C VAL A 181 10.14 5.18 12.23
N SER A 182 10.14 5.61 13.49
CA SER A 182 10.42 4.77 14.66
C SER A 182 9.22 4.65 15.59
N GLY A 183 8.20 5.51 15.43
CA GLY A 183 6.95 5.50 16.17
C GLY A 183 5.79 5.03 15.30
N PHE A 184 4.59 5.53 15.60
CA PHE A 184 3.37 5.20 14.87
C PHE A 184 3.01 6.30 13.87
N GLY A 185 2.74 5.94 12.62
CA GLY A 185 2.22 6.87 11.62
C GLY A 185 1.03 6.28 10.90
N GLN A 186 -0.01 7.08 10.69
CA GLN A 186 -1.17 6.71 9.88
C GLN A 186 -1.49 7.76 8.82
N MET A 187 -1.89 7.31 7.63
CA MET A 187 -2.35 8.16 6.55
C MET A 187 -3.63 7.58 5.94
N THR A 188 -4.66 8.39 5.82
CA THR A 188 -5.90 8.06 5.11
C THR A 188 -6.10 9.00 3.92
N ILE A 189 -6.34 8.42 2.75
CA ILE A 189 -6.68 9.13 1.52
C ILE A 189 -8.09 8.69 1.13
N SER A 190 -9.07 9.60 1.20
CA SER A 190 -10.48 9.28 1.01
C SER A 190 -11.28 10.30 0.22
N ASP A 191 -12.50 9.93 -0.18
CA ASP A 191 -13.51 10.82 -0.77
C ASP A 191 -13.02 11.72 -1.93
N GLY A 192 -12.15 11.19 -2.80
CA GLY A 192 -11.58 11.92 -3.94
C GLY A 192 -10.32 12.73 -3.63
N GLY A 193 -9.72 12.59 -2.44
CA GLY A 193 -8.43 13.17 -2.09
C GLY A 193 -7.26 12.53 -2.82
N GLU A 194 -6.17 13.29 -3.03
CA GLU A 194 -4.99 12.83 -3.76
C GLU A 194 -3.68 13.12 -3.01
N VAL A 195 -2.79 12.13 -2.96
CA VAL A 195 -1.39 12.33 -2.56
C VAL A 195 -0.49 12.03 -3.74
N VAL A 196 0.44 12.93 -4.06
CA VAL A 196 1.38 12.76 -5.16
C VAL A 196 2.81 12.94 -4.69
N VAL A 197 3.66 11.96 -5.01
CA VAL A 197 5.08 11.95 -4.72
C VAL A 197 5.85 11.88 -6.04
N SER A 198 6.49 12.98 -6.42
CA SER A 198 7.31 13.05 -7.65
C SER A 198 8.81 12.84 -7.41
N GLY A 199 9.23 12.67 -6.16
CA GLY A 199 10.63 12.51 -5.80
C GLY A 199 11.12 11.06 -5.79
N THR A 200 11.48 10.57 -4.60
CA THR A 200 12.13 9.26 -4.42
C THR A 200 11.31 8.31 -3.53
N THR A 201 11.88 7.16 -3.18
CA THR A 201 11.21 6.10 -2.45
C THR A 201 10.54 6.61 -1.19
N SER A 202 9.24 6.35 -1.07
CA SER A 202 8.47 6.54 0.16
C SER A 202 8.32 5.22 0.92
N THR A 203 8.12 5.31 2.23
CA THR A 203 8.18 4.14 3.12
C THR A 203 7.07 4.17 4.15
N VAL A 204 6.48 3.00 4.39
CA VAL A 204 5.64 2.69 5.54
C VAL A 204 6.43 1.74 6.46
N ALA A 205 6.59 2.12 7.72
CA ALA A 205 7.41 1.47 8.75
C ALA A 205 8.92 1.43 8.44
N GLN A 206 9.57 2.59 8.56
CA GLN A 206 10.96 2.80 8.11
C GLN A 206 12.01 2.11 9.00
N ALA A 207 11.86 2.15 10.33
CA ALA A 207 12.79 1.56 11.30
C ALA A 207 12.17 0.36 12.03
N SER A 208 12.98 -0.43 12.75
CA SER A 208 12.56 -1.69 13.37
C SER A 208 11.44 -1.58 14.40
N SER A 209 11.36 -0.46 15.13
CA SER A 209 10.25 -0.18 16.05
C SER A 209 9.09 0.57 15.38
N GLY A 210 9.26 1.00 14.13
CA GLY A 210 8.27 1.79 13.40
C GLY A 210 7.05 0.95 13.03
N SER A 211 5.88 1.56 13.15
CA SER A 211 4.61 1.01 12.67
C SER A 211 3.89 2.03 11.81
N GLY A 212 3.48 1.63 10.61
CA GLY A 212 2.86 2.52 9.65
C GLY A 212 1.58 1.92 9.07
N GLU A 213 0.53 2.74 8.93
CA GLU A 213 -0.77 2.34 8.39
C GLU A 213 -1.23 3.29 7.28
N LEU A 214 -1.31 2.79 6.05
CA LEU A 214 -1.75 3.56 4.89
C LEU A 214 -3.09 3.01 4.36
N LEU A 215 -4.13 3.85 4.35
CA LEU A 215 -5.43 3.53 3.79
C LEU A 215 -5.73 4.41 2.58
N ILE A 216 -6.03 3.78 1.44
CA ILE A 216 -6.53 4.44 0.22
C ILE A 216 -7.92 3.89 -0.07
N THR A 217 -8.95 4.71 0.12
CA THR A 217 -10.34 4.24 0.08
C THR A 217 -11.29 5.23 -0.58
N GLY A 218 -12.29 4.74 -1.29
CA GLY A 218 -13.30 5.58 -1.93
C GLY A 218 -12.94 5.94 -3.37
N ALA A 219 -13.97 6.06 -4.21
CA ALA A 219 -13.81 6.36 -5.62
C ALA A 219 -13.11 7.70 -5.84
N GLY A 220 -12.13 7.73 -6.73
CA GLY A 220 -11.33 8.92 -7.05
C GLY A 220 -10.19 9.20 -6.08
N SER A 221 -10.12 8.51 -4.93
CA SER A 221 -9.01 8.64 -3.99
C SER A 221 -7.75 7.97 -4.50
N LYS A 222 -6.62 8.65 -4.39
CA LYS A 222 -5.41 8.24 -5.10
C LYS A 222 -4.12 8.54 -4.36
N LEU A 223 -3.19 7.58 -4.36
CA LEU A 223 -1.78 7.78 -4.08
C LEU A 223 -0.96 7.54 -5.35
N SER A 224 -0.22 8.54 -5.82
CA SER A 224 0.64 8.42 -7.00
C SER A 224 2.11 8.59 -6.62
N LEU A 225 2.97 7.65 -7.00
CA LEU A 225 4.42 7.71 -6.80
C LEU A 225 5.16 7.54 -8.13
N SER A 226 6.18 8.37 -8.34
CA SER A 226 7.10 8.28 -9.49
C SER A 226 8.24 7.26 -9.31
N THR A 227 8.33 6.63 -8.13
CA THR A 227 9.36 5.64 -7.76
C THR A 227 8.76 4.64 -6.75
N ARG A 228 9.58 3.88 -6.02
CA ARG A 228 9.11 2.79 -5.15
C ARG A 228 8.28 3.25 -3.96
N LEU A 229 7.38 2.37 -3.52
CA LEU A 229 6.75 2.39 -2.20
C LEU A 229 7.16 1.13 -1.43
N HIS A 230 7.73 1.29 -0.23
CA HIS A 230 8.03 0.17 0.67
C HIS A 230 6.96 0.04 1.75
N ILE A 231 6.40 -1.16 1.92
CA ILE A 231 5.50 -1.52 3.01
C ILE A 231 6.23 -2.49 3.94
N GLY A 232 6.54 -2.03 5.15
CA GLY A 232 7.39 -2.78 6.07
C GLY A 232 8.84 -2.76 5.63
N ASN A 233 9.52 -1.60 5.72
CA ASN A 233 10.92 -1.53 5.33
C ASN A 233 11.84 -2.20 6.35
N SER A 234 11.72 -1.82 7.63
CA SER A 234 12.43 -2.47 8.73
C SER A 234 11.50 -2.80 9.90
N GLY A 235 10.35 -2.12 9.98
CA GLY A 235 9.31 -2.34 11.01
C GLY A 235 8.08 -3.04 10.46
N SER A 236 6.92 -2.73 11.03
CA SER A 236 5.61 -3.29 10.65
C SER A 236 4.78 -2.31 9.83
N GLY A 237 4.70 -2.53 8.51
CA GLY A 237 3.90 -1.71 7.61
C GLY A 237 2.61 -2.41 7.19
N LEU A 238 1.50 -1.68 7.23
CA LEU A 238 0.20 -2.08 6.72
C LEU A 238 -0.27 -1.10 5.66
N MET A 239 -0.73 -1.63 4.53
CA MET A 239 -1.40 -0.85 3.49
C MET A 239 -2.71 -1.52 3.09
N GLN A 240 -3.77 -0.73 2.94
CA GLN A 240 -5.06 -1.18 2.44
C GLN A 240 -5.51 -0.32 1.27
N VAL A 241 -5.94 -0.97 0.19
CA VAL A 241 -6.57 -0.34 -0.97
C VAL A 241 -7.97 -0.91 -1.12
N ALA A 242 -8.99 -0.05 -0.97
CA ALA A 242 -10.39 -0.50 -0.86
C ALA A 242 -11.36 0.46 -1.54
N ASN A 243 -12.59 0.01 -1.76
CA ASN A 243 -13.73 0.84 -2.19
C ASN A 243 -13.44 1.74 -3.40
N GLY A 244 -12.70 1.24 -4.40
CA GLY A 244 -12.33 2.01 -5.59
C GLY A 244 -11.20 3.03 -5.42
N GLY A 245 -10.55 3.07 -4.25
CA GLY A 245 -9.30 3.80 -4.05
C GLY A 245 -8.17 3.22 -4.89
N ARG A 246 -7.16 4.02 -5.24
CA ARG A 246 -6.12 3.65 -6.21
C ARG A 246 -4.71 3.96 -5.76
N LEU A 247 -3.83 2.97 -5.81
CA LEU A 247 -2.38 3.15 -5.78
C LEU A 247 -1.84 3.18 -7.21
N GLU A 248 -0.99 4.16 -7.52
CA GLU A 248 -0.19 4.18 -8.74
C GLU A 248 1.29 4.30 -8.40
N VAL A 249 2.08 3.36 -8.89
CA VAL A 249 3.54 3.36 -8.83
C VAL A 249 4.04 3.27 -10.26
N THR A 250 4.20 4.43 -10.90
CA THR A 250 4.42 4.53 -12.34
C THR A 250 5.45 5.61 -12.64
N GLY A 251 6.22 5.47 -13.70
CA GLY A 251 7.15 6.53 -14.09
C GLY A 251 8.04 6.18 -15.28
N THR A 252 8.93 7.12 -15.60
CA THR A 252 9.81 7.03 -16.77
C THR A 252 11.25 6.64 -16.43
N ALA A 253 11.54 6.30 -15.16
CA ALA A 253 12.85 5.82 -14.77
C ALA A 253 13.15 4.44 -15.37
N ALA A 254 14.39 3.94 -15.22
CA ALA A 254 14.73 2.60 -15.68
C ALA A 254 13.86 1.53 -14.97
N PRO A 255 13.58 0.38 -15.64
CA PRO A 255 12.82 -0.72 -15.04
C PRO A 255 13.35 -1.16 -13.68
N GLY A 256 12.44 -1.60 -12.83
CA GLY A 256 12.68 -1.99 -11.43
C GLY A 256 12.64 -0.84 -10.40
N ASN A 257 12.38 0.40 -10.82
CA ASN A 257 12.30 1.57 -9.92
C ASN A 257 10.86 1.97 -9.53
N HIS A 258 9.85 1.41 -10.18
CA HIS A 258 8.43 1.70 -9.95
C HIS A 258 7.73 0.47 -9.37
N ARG A 259 8.26 -0.01 -8.23
CA ARG A 259 7.76 -1.22 -7.54
C ARG A 259 7.06 -0.91 -6.23
N LEU A 260 6.05 -1.71 -5.93
CA LEU A 260 5.57 -1.90 -4.56
C LEU A 260 6.41 -2.99 -3.90
N VAL A 261 7.17 -2.63 -2.86
CA VAL A 261 8.03 -3.56 -2.12
C VAL A 261 7.37 -3.93 -0.80
N ILE A 262 7.29 -5.21 -0.47
CA ILE A 262 6.64 -5.71 0.75
C ILE A 262 7.65 -6.51 1.58
N GLY A 263 7.85 -6.12 2.85
CA GLY A 263 8.81 -6.78 3.73
C GLY A 263 10.25 -6.65 3.22
N ALA A 264 10.82 -5.44 3.27
CA ALA A 264 12.07 -5.13 2.59
C ALA A 264 13.30 -5.80 3.24
N ASN A 265 13.49 -5.58 4.55
CA ASN A 265 14.66 -6.06 5.29
C ASN A 265 14.33 -7.28 6.17
N SER A 266 15.35 -8.06 6.50
CA SER A 266 15.20 -9.18 7.44
C SER A 266 14.60 -8.72 8.78
N GLY A 267 13.60 -9.46 9.27
CA GLY A 267 12.84 -9.15 10.49
C GLY A 267 11.75 -8.09 10.35
N SER A 268 11.61 -7.45 9.17
CA SER A 268 10.50 -6.54 8.90
C SER A 268 9.22 -7.30 8.54
N GLN A 269 8.07 -6.64 8.71
CA GLN A 269 6.75 -7.17 8.35
C GLN A 269 6.04 -6.17 7.44
N GLY A 270 5.63 -6.60 6.26
CA GLY A 270 4.82 -5.81 5.33
C GLY A 270 3.54 -6.55 4.99
N THR A 271 2.39 -5.89 5.09
CA THR A 271 1.10 -6.44 4.66
C THR A 271 0.39 -5.47 3.74
N VAL A 272 -0.02 -5.94 2.56
CA VAL A 272 -0.87 -5.20 1.62
C VAL A 272 -2.20 -5.91 1.50
N ILE A 273 -3.30 -5.17 1.59
CA ILE A 273 -4.66 -5.68 1.58
C ILE A 273 -5.42 -5.05 0.41
N VAL A 274 -6.10 -5.88 -0.38
CA VAL A 274 -7.09 -5.43 -1.36
C VAL A 274 -8.48 -5.83 -0.89
N GLY A 275 -9.33 -4.81 -0.70
CA GLY A 275 -10.67 -4.98 -0.15
C GLY A 275 -10.70 -4.79 1.36
N ALA A 276 -11.39 -5.66 2.08
CA ALA A 276 -11.57 -5.58 3.53
C ALA A 276 -10.37 -6.15 4.31
N LEU A 277 -10.28 -5.81 5.60
CA LEU A 277 -9.27 -6.40 6.48
C LEU A 277 -9.45 -7.93 6.61
N PRO A 278 -8.38 -8.71 6.85
CA PRO A 278 -8.49 -10.15 7.05
C PRO A 278 -9.48 -10.54 8.15
N GLY A 279 -10.25 -11.61 7.92
CA GLY A 279 -11.28 -12.13 8.81
C GLY A 279 -12.58 -11.31 8.86
N GLN A 280 -12.66 -10.19 8.14
CA GLN A 280 -13.89 -9.40 7.98
C GLN A 280 -14.68 -9.83 6.75
N MET A 281 -15.96 -9.43 6.68
CA MET A 281 -16.76 -9.62 5.48
C MET A 281 -16.06 -8.97 4.26
N PRO A 282 -16.07 -9.63 3.08
CA PRO A 282 -15.39 -9.12 1.91
C PRO A 282 -15.94 -7.76 1.47
N GLY A 283 -15.04 -6.83 1.16
CA GLY A 283 -15.34 -5.46 0.76
C GLY A 283 -15.16 -5.21 -0.74
N VAL A 284 -15.55 -4.03 -1.20
CA VAL A 284 -15.23 -3.60 -2.57
C VAL A 284 -13.70 -3.40 -2.67
N PRO A 285 -13.02 -3.95 -3.69
CA PRO A 285 -11.58 -3.84 -3.82
C PRO A 285 -11.14 -2.41 -4.19
N GLY A 286 -9.88 -2.11 -3.92
CA GLY A 286 -9.17 -0.99 -4.55
C GLY A 286 -8.44 -1.43 -5.82
N GLN A 287 -7.78 -0.48 -6.48
CA GLN A 287 -6.99 -0.71 -7.69
C GLN A 287 -5.50 -0.45 -7.44
N MET A 288 -4.63 -1.22 -8.08
CA MET A 288 -3.19 -0.95 -8.10
C MET A 288 -2.70 -0.90 -9.55
N LEU A 289 -1.93 0.13 -9.90
CA LEU A 289 -1.21 0.21 -11.16
C LEU A 289 0.28 0.31 -10.86
N LEU A 290 1.03 -0.73 -11.23
CA LEU A 290 2.45 -0.87 -10.92
C LEU A 290 3.22 -1.14 -12.23
N ASP A 291 4.05 -0.20 -12.68
CA ASP A 291 4.80 -0.37 -13.94
C ASP A 291 5.82 -1.52 -13.87
N ASP A 292 6.49 -1.66 -12.71
CA ASP A 292 7.52 -2.71 -12.51
C ASP A 292 7.05 -3.83 -11.57
N GLY A 293 5.77 -3.83 -11.20
CA GLY A 293 5.13 -4.85 -10.37
C GLY A 293 5.41 -4.76 -8.87
N LEU A 294 5.09 -5.86 -8.19
CA LEU A 294 5.30 -6.04 -6.75
C LEU A 294 6.52 -6.93 -6.49
N LEU A 295 7.21 -6.66 -5.38
CA LEU A 295 8.39 -7.41 -4.94
C LEU A 295 8.33 -7.69 -3.44
N PHE A 296 8.32 -8.96 -3.06
CA PHE A 296 8.67 -9.42 -1.73
C PHE A 296 10.19 -9.48 -1.59
N GLN A 297 10.74 -9.02 -0.47
CA GLN A 297 12.18 -9.11 -0.21
C GLN A 297 12.46 -9.94 1.04
N ASN A 298 13.46 -9.54 1.84
CA ASN A 298 14.05 -10.39 2.89
C ASN A 298 13.23 -10.42 4.18
N GLY A 299 12.18 -9.60 4.29
CA GLY A 299 11.26 -9.58 5.42
C GLY A 299 10.07 -10.52 5.23
N THR A 300 9.17 -10.53 6.20
CA THR A 300 7.89 -11.23 6.08
C THR A 300 6.91 -10.34 5.32
N GLY A 301 6.64 -10.66 4.06
CA GLY A 301 5.68 -9.93 3.24
C GLY A 301 4.41 -10.74 2.98
N THR A 302 3.25 -10.10 3.12
CA THR A 302 1.93 -10.71 2.84
C THR A 302 1.11 -9.83 1.90
N LEU A 303 0.48 -10.43 0.90
CA LEU A 303 -0.57 -9.81 0.07
C LEU A 303 -1.89 -10.54 0.31
N VAL A 304 -2.92 -9.82 0.73
CA VAL A 304 -4.24 -10.37 1.04
C VAL A 304 -5.29 -9.87 0.07
N PHE A 305 -6.08 -10.79 -0.46
CA PHE A 305 -7.29 -10.52 -1.23
C PHE A 305 -8.50 -10.89 -0.39
N ASN A 306 -9.23 -9.90 0.12
CA ASN A 306 -10.50 -10.11 0.82
C ASN A 306 -11.57 -9.18 0.21
N HIS A 307 -12.06 -9.56 -0.96
CA HIS A 307 -12.95 -8.72 -1.75
C HIS A 307 -14.20 -9.48 -2.22
N ASN A 308 -15.23 -8.73 -2.63
CA ASN A 308 -16.53 -9.27 -3.06
C ASN A 308 -16.75 -9.15 -4.59
N ASP A 309 -15.66 -9.05 -5.34
CA ASP A 309 -15.66 -8.76 -6.79
C ASP A 309 -14.93 -9.85 -7.58
N GLN A 310 -15.01 -9.76 -8.92
CA GLN A 310 -14.19 -10.53 -9.84
C GLN A 310 -13.11 -9.63 -10.44
N LEU A 311 -11.86 -9.97 -10.16
CA LEU A 311 -10.71 -9.16 -10.49
C LEU A 311 -9.87 -9.86 -11.55
N GLU A 312 -10.08 -9.44 -12.80
CA GLU A 312 -9.28 -9.84 -13.94
C GLU A 312 -8.24 -8.73 -14.20
N GLN A 313 -6.96 -9.04 -14.03
CA GLN A 313 -5.82 -8.11 -14.25
C GLN A 313 -5.68 -6.94 -13.25
N MET A 314 -5.64 -7.23 -11.95
CA MET A 314 -5.33 -6.21 -10.93
C MET A 314 -3.93 -5.61 -11.01
N PHE A 315 -2.99 -6.31 -11.64
CA PHE A 315 -1.59 -5.90 -11.72
C PHE A 315 -1.13 -6.10 -13.15
N ALA A 316 -0.58 -5.06 -13.76
CA ALA A 316 -0.05 -5.18 -15.11
C ALA A 316 1.12 -6.17 -15.19
N VAL A 317 1.91 -6.37 -14.13
CA VAL A 317 2.87 -7.47 -14.02
C VAL A 317 3.16 -7.70 -12.54
N LEU A 318 2.99 -8.91 -12.00
CA LEU A 318 3.88 -9.33 -10.92
C LEU A 318 5.22 -9.57 -11.62
N GLY A 319 6.08 -8.53 -11.68
CA GLY A 319 7.31 -8.55 -12.45
C GLY A 319 8.19 -9.77 -12.13
N PRO A 320 9.14 -10.14 -13.01
CA PRO A 320 10.08 -11.21 -12.71
C PRO A 320 10.76 -10.97 -11.35
N ASP A 321 11.06 -12.08 -10.67
CA ASP A 321 11.69 -12.12 -9.35
C ASP A 321 10.83 -11.51 -8.23
N THR A 322 9.55 -11.88 -8.14
CA THR A 322 8.66 -11.40 -7.06
C THR A 322 9.11 -11.76 -5.65
N GLY A 323 10.01 -12.74 -5.47
CA GLY A 323 10.54 -13.17 -4.17
C GLY A 323 9.60 -14.10 -3.40
N SER A 324 9.99 -14.44 -2.16
CA SER A 324 9.35 -15.48 -1.34
C SER A 324 8.43 -14.91 -0.25
N GLY A 325 7.39 -14.17 -0.65
CA GLY A 325 6.33 -13.70 0.26
C GLY A 325 5.23 -14.72 0.50
N HIS A 326 4.12 -14.29 1.10
CA HIS A 326 2.87 -15.04 1.19
C HIS A 326 1.72 -14.32 0.47
N ILE A 327 1.00 -15.04 -0.40
CA ILE A 327 -0.26 -14.57 -0.97
C ILE A 327 -1.42 -15.31 -0.31
N HIS A 328 -2.39 -14.56 0.19
CA HIS A 328 -3.56 -15.09 0.86
C HIS A 328 -4.83 -14.63 0.14
N ALA A 329 -5.43 -15.53 -0.64
CA ALA A 329 -6.75 -15.33 -1.21
C ALA A 329 -7.80 -15.74 -0.18
N GLU A 330 -8.40 -14.77 0.49
CA GLU A 330 -9.36 -15.00 1.57
C GLU A 330 -10.80 -15.09 1.07
N ASN A 331 -11.21 -14.17 0.19
CA ASN A 331 -12.53 -14.13 -0.44
C ASN A 331 -12.43 -13.47 -1.83
N GLY A 332 -13.42 -13.75 -2.68
CA GLY A 332 -13.53 -13.16 -4.01
C GLY A 332 -12.81 -13.97 -5.08
N THR A 333 -12.88 -13.50 -6.33
CA THR A 333 -12.23 -14.15 -7.48
C THR A 333 -11.10 -13.27 -7.99
N THR A 334 -9.85 -13.71 -7.84
CA THR A 334 -8.65 -13.01 -8.35
C THR A 334 -8.02 -13.82 -9.48
N LEU A 335 -8.04 -13.33 -10.72
CA LEU A 335 -7.54 -14.02 -11.91
C LEU A 335 -6.45 -13.20 -12.62
N PHE A 336 -5.27 -13.79 -12.74
CA PHE A 336 -4.15 -13.26 -13.51
C PHE A 336 -4.17 -13.81 -14.93
N VAL A 337 -4.84 -13.09 -15.83
CA VAL A 337 -5.03 -13.46 -17.24
C VAL A 337 -3.96 -12.83 -18.14
N GLY A 338 -3.38 -13.59 -19.07
CA GLY A 338 -2.58 -13.08 -20.19
C GLY A 338 -1.06 -13.07 -19.99
N GLU A 339 -0.56 -12.81 -18.79
CA GLU A 339 0.89 -12.82 -18.47
C GLU A 339 1.29 -14.02 -17.60
N ALA A 340 2.56 -14.43 -17.70
CA ALA A 340 3.10 -15.44 -16.79
C ALA A 340 3.28 -14.84 -15.41
N PHE A 341 2.85 -15.58 -14.40
CA PHE A 341 2.97 -15.25 -12.99
C PHE A 341 4.11 -16.11 -12.44
N ASP A 342 5.28 -15.51 -12.23
CA ASP A 342 6.43 -16.21 -11.65
C ASP A 342 6.60 -15.80 -10.19
N TYR A 343 6.13 -16.67 -9.31
CA TYR A 343 6.09 -16.46 -7.87
C TYR A 343 6.61 -17.68 -7.14
N SER A 344 7.68 -17.50 -6.37
CA SER A 344 8.33 -18.58 -5.62
C SER A 344 7.89 -18.64 -4.15
N GLY A 345 6.97 -17.78 -3.74
CA GLY A 345 6.42 -17.79 -2.39
C GLY A 345 5.23 -18.73 -2.23
N SER A 346 4.62 -18.72 -1.05
CA SER A 346 3.48 -19.58 -0.74
C SER A 346 2.14 -18.92 -1.04
N LEU A 347 1.19 -19.70 -1.54
CA LEU A 347 -0.18 -19.29 -1.81
C LEU A 347 -1.15 -20.09 -0.93
N THR A 348 -2.00 -19.40 -0.18
CA THR A 348 -3.18 -19.98 0.47
C THR A 348 -4.45 -19.47 -0.19
N ILE A 349 -5.32 -20.40 -0.58
CA ILE A 349 -6.66 -20.11 -1.09
C ILE A 349 -7.67 -20.63 -0.07
N ASN A 350 -8.38 -19.72 0.60
CA ASN A 350 -9.41 -20.09 1.57
C ASN A 350 -10.69 -20.58 0.89
N ALA A 351 -11.49 -21.32 1.64
CA ALA A 351 -12.85 -21.65 1.24
C ALA A 351 -13.65 -20.37 0.95
N GLY A 352 -14.26 -20.29 -0.23
CA GLY A 352 -14.97 -19.09 -0.70
C GLY A 352 -14.14 -18.15 -1.58
N ALA A 353 -12.83 -18.36 -1.69
CA ALA A 353 -11.98 -17.65 -2.63
C ALA A 353 -11.74 -18.47 -3.91
N SER A 354 -11.52 -17.76 -5.02
CA SER A 354 -10.98 -18.32 -6.26
C SER A 354 -9.72 -17.56 -6.64
N PHE A 355 -8.65 -18.28 -6.95
CA PHE A 355 -7.39 -17.70 -7.41
C PHE A 355 -6.94 -18.39 -8.69
N GLY A 356 -6.53 -17.62 -9.70
CA GLY A 356 -6.07 -18.17 -10.96
C GLY A 356 -4.81 -17.49 -11.46
N ALA A 357 -3.85 -18.28 -11.94
CA ALA A 357 -2.60 -17.80 -12.51
C ALA A 357 -2.04 -18.78 -13.56
N ALA A 358 -1.25 -18.27 -14.49
CA ALA A 358 -0.42 -19.06 -15.42
C ALA A 358 1.05 -18.91 -15.03
N GLY A 359 1.96 -19.82 -15.42
CA GLY A 359 3.39 -19.70 -15.09
C GLY A 359 3.79 -20.56 -13.90
N THR A 360 4.50 -19.99 -12.92
CA THR A 360 5.08 -20.72 -11.78
C THR A 360 4.59 -20.16 -10.45
N LEU A 361 4.06 -21.03 -9.58
CA LEU A 361 3.77 -20.76 -8.17
C LEU A 361 4.77 -21.53 -7.29
N GLY A 362 4.99 -21.09 -6.04
CA GLY A 362 5.66 -21.90 -5.02
C GLY A 362 4.66 -22.84 -4.35
N ASP A 363 4.79 -23.09 -3.04
CA ASP A 363 3.86 -23.95 -2.30
C ASP A 363 2.41 -23.44 -2.40
N VAL A 364 1.46 -24.35 -2.63
CA VAL A 364 0.04 -24.02 -2.75
C VAL A 364 -0.80 -24.84 -1.77
N VAL A 365 -1.57 -24.16 -0.92
CA VAL A 365 -2.62 -24.74 -0.09
C VAL A 365 -3.98 -24.28 -0.61
N ASN A 366 -4.70 -25.19 -1.26
CA ASN A 366 -6.00 -24.91 -1.86
C ASN A 366 -7.14 -25.50 -1.01
N ALA A 367 -7.87 -24.63 -0.29
CA ALA A 367 -9.13 -24.94 0.37
C ALA A 367 -10.35 -24.28 -0.34
N GLY A 368 -10.11 -23.52 -1.41
CA GLY A 368 -11.10 -22.82 -2.22
C GLY A 368 -11.10 -23.34 -3.66
N ARG A 369 -10.94 -22.45 -4.64
CA ARG A 369 -10.82 -22.80 -6.07
C ARG A 369 -9.49 -22.30 -6.63
N LEU A 370 -8.68 -23.21 -7.17
CA LEU A 370 -7.49 -22.89 -7.97
C LEU A 370 -7.86 -23.00 -9.45
N VAL A 371 -7.68 -21.93 -10.23
CA VAL A 371 -7.88 -21.93 -11.68
C VAL A 371 -6.52 -21.99 -12.37
N ALA A 372 -6.23 -23.09 -13.06
CA ALA A 372 -5.02 -23.19 -13.86
C ALA A 372 -5.11 -22.25 -15.07
N SER A 373 -4.03 -21.51 -15.33
CA SER A 373 -3.79 -20.76 -16.58
C SER A 373 -4.95 -19.89 -17.10
N PRO A 374 -5.69 -19.14 -16.26
CA PRO A 374 -6.98 -18.56 -16.62
C PRO A 374 -6.96 -17.78 -17.95
N GLY A 375 -7.91 -18.12 -18.83
CA GLY A 375 -8.13 -17.49 -20.13
C GLY A 375 -7.31 -18.09 -21.28
N ARG A 376 -6.50 -19.13 -21.03
CA ARG A 376 -5.77 -19.91 -22.05
C ARG A 376 -5.53 -21.32 -21.55
N SER A 377 -5.23 -22.25 -22.44
CA SER A 377 -4.77 -23.58 -22.00
C SER A 377 -3.25 -23.66 -21.99
N ALA A 378 -2.67 -23.90 -20.82
CA ALA A 378 -1.22 -23.98 -20.61
C ALA A 378 -0.87 -24.74 -19.33
N THR A 379 0.42 -25.01 -19.14
CA THR A 379 0.92 -25.60 -17.89
C THR A 379 1.05 -24.53 -16.80
N LEU A 380 0.45 -24.80 -15.65
CA LEU A 380 0.76 -24.14 -14.39
C LEU A 380 1.78 -25.00 -13.64
N VAL A 381 2.93 -24.44 -13.32
CA VAL A 381 3.96 -25.09 -12.52
C VAL A 381 3.78 -24.69 -11.06
N ILE A 382 3.78 -25.67 -10.16
CA ILE A 382 3.89 -25.49 -8.71
C ILE A 382 5.30 -25.98 -8.34
N ASP A 383 6.25 -25.06 -8.21
CA ASP A 383 7.62 -25.31 -7.79
C ASP A 383 7.73 -25.42 -6.27
N GLY A 384 6.95 -26.35 -5.72
CA GLY A 384 6.75 -26.59 -4.31
C GLY A 384 5.74 -27.72 -4.10
N ASP A 385 5.19 -27.81 -2.90
CA ASP A 385 4.15 -28.79 -2.57
C ASP A 385 2.76 -28.26 -2.90
N TYR A 386 1.86 -29.16 -3.30
CA TYR A 386 0.44 -28.87 -3.52
C TYR A 386 -0.44 -29.63 -2.54
N SER A 387 -1.16 -28.90 -1.69
CA SER A 387 -2.19 -29.47 -0.80
C SER A 387 -3.58 -29.08 -1.28
N HIS A 388 -4.42 -30.07 -1.59
CA HIS A 388 -5.81 -29.89 -1.99
C HIS A 388 -6.76 -30.35 -0.88
N GLY A 389 -7.65 -29.45 -0.44
CA GLY A 389 -8.62 -29.70 0.61
C GLY A 389 -9.82 -30.54 0.17
N ASP A 390 -10.54 -31.12 1.14
CA ASP A 390 -11.69 -32.02 0.95
C ASP A 390 -12.92 -31.39 0.27
N LYS A 391 -12.96 -30.06 0.18
CA LYS A 391 -14.02 -29.29 -0.51
C LYS A 391 -13.48 -28.32 -1.54
N ALA A 392 -12.19 -28.40 -1.82
CA ALA A 392 -11.56 -27.53 -2.78
C ALA A 392 -11.95 -27.92 -4.20
N VAL A 393 -11.71 -26.99 -5.12
CA VAL A 393 -11.90 -27.17 -6.56
C VAL A 393 -10.59 -26.88 -7.27
N LEU A 394 -10.17 -27.80 -8.14
CA LEU A 394 -9.16 -27.53 -9.15
C LEU A 394 -9.87 -27.31 -10.49
N GLU A 395 -9.78 -26.12 -11.05
CA GLU A 395 -10.35 -25.79 -12.34
C GLU A 395 -9.30 -25.92 -13.46
N ILE A 396 -9.64 -26.70 -14.48
CA ILE A 396 -8.82 -27.05 -15.65
C ILE A 396 -9.53 -26.55 -16.90
N GLN A 397 -8.83 -25.80 -17.74
CA GLN A 397 -9.38 -25.24 -18.97
C GLN A 397 -8.98 -26.05 -20.19
N PHE A 398 -9.97 -26.33 -21.04
CA PHE A 398 -9.78 -26.83 -22.39
C PHE A 398 -9.77 -25.65 -23.35
N GLY A 399 -8.82 -25.65 -24.28
CA GLY A 399 -8.64 -24.64 -25.29
C GLY A 399 -8.81 -25.23 -26.69
N PRO A 400 -9.09 -24.39 -27.70
CA PRO A 400 -9.18 -24.83 -29.08
C PRO A 400 -7.88 -25.50 -29.54
N GLY A 401 -7.98 -26.67 -30.20
CA GLY A 401 -6.82 -27.43 -30.70
C GLY A 401 -6.32 -28.55 -29.77
N PRO A 402 -7.24 -29.44 -29.31
CA PRO A 402 -7.18 -30.24 -28.07
C PRO A 402 -6.08 -29.90 -27.05
N VAL A 403 -6.01 -28.65 -26.60
CA VAL A 403 -5.06 -28.24 -25.53
C VAL A 403 -5.81 -28.24 -24.20
N VAL A 404 -5.23 -28.85 -23.17
CA VAL A 404 -5.80 -28.91 -21.82
C VAL A 404 -4.78 -28.32 -20.87
N ASP A 405 -5.24 -27.63 -19.84
CA ASP A 405 -4.37 -27.23 -18.75
C ASP A 405 -3.73 -28.45 -18.08
N LEU A 406 -2.49 -28.24 -17.65
CA LEU A 406 -1.75 -29.19 -16.82
C LEU A 406 -1.26 -28.46 -15.58
N VAL A 407 -1.52 -29.01 -14.41
CA VAL A 407 -0.83 -28.60 -13.17
C VAL A 407 0.37 -29.51 -12.95
N GLN A 408 1.57 -28.97 -13.15
CA GLN A 408 2.83 -29.67 -12.89
C GLN A 408 3.33 -29.31 -11.50
N VAL A 409 3.26 -30.23 -10.55
CA VAL A 409 3.77 -30.06 -9.18
C VAL A 409 5.17 -30.66 -9.12
N ASN A 410 6.20 -29.86 -8.80
CA ASN A 410 7.57 -30.37 -8.67
C ASN A 410 7.80 -31.10 -7.33
N GLY A 411 7.10 -30.67 -6.27
CA GLY A 411 7.07 -31.33 -4.97
C GLY A 411 6.05 -32.46 -4.87
N GLU A 412 5.53 -32.69 -3.67
CA GLU A 412 4.46 -33.64 -3.40
C GLU A 412 3.09 -33.01 -3.66
N ALA A 413 2.17 -33.80 -4.21
CA ALA A 413 0.76 -33.44 -4.30
C ALA A 413 -0.05 -34.29 -3.31
N ALA A 414 -0.71 -33.64 -2.35
CA ALA A 414 -1.58 -34.27 -1.36
C ALA A 414 -3.04 -33.89 -1.62
N LEU A 415 -3.84 -34.87 -2.05
CA LEU A 415 -5.26 -34.70 -2.39
C LEU A 415 -6.14 -35.29 -1.29
N SER A 416 -6.82 -34.43 -0.52
CA SER A 416 -7.66 -34.85 0.60
C SER A 416 -9.15 -35.06 0.23
N GLY A 417 -9.47 -35.20 -1.05
CA GLY A 417 -10.84 -35.20 -1.59
C GLY A 417 -11.06 -34.02 -2.55
N GLY A 418 -12.23 -33.39 -2.51
CA GLY A 418 -12.54 -32.23 -3.35
C GLY A 418 -12.86 -32.62 -4.80
N SER A 419 -12.91 -31.63 -5.70
CA SER A 419 -13.36 -31.88 -7.08
C SER A 419 -12.50 -31.22 -8.14
N VAL A 420 -12.55 -31.78 -9.34
CA VAL A 420 -12.02 -31.14 -10.55
C VAL A 420 -13.16 -30.54 -11.35
N SER A 421 -13.03 -29.27 -11.72
CA SER A 421 -13.96 -28.54 -12.59
C SER A 421 -13.32 -28.35 -13.96
N PHE A 422 -14.08 -28.50 -15.04
CA PHE A 422 -13.60 -28.27 -16.41
C PHE A 422 -14.29 -27.07 -17.06
N THR A 423 -13.53 -26.19 -17.69
CA THR A 423 -14.07 -25.03 -18.42
C THR A 423 -13.61 -25.07 -19.86
N MET A 424 -14.55 -24.98 -20.81
CA MET A 424 -14.22 -24.85 -22.23
C MET A 424 -14.00 -23.37 -22.55
N LEU A 425 -12.81 -23.02 -23.05
CA LEU A 425 -12.53 -21.66 -23.53
C LEU A 425 -13.24 -21.41 -24.88
N PRO A 426 -13.62 -20.17 -25.20
CA PRO A 426 -14.15 -19.84 -26.51
C PRO A 426 -13.16 -20.17 -27.63
N GLY A 427 -13.62 -20.79 -28.72
CA GLY A 427 -12.79 -21.08 -29.89
C GLY A 427 -13.31 -22.24 -30.73
N ASP A 428 -12.67 -22.44 -31.90
CA ASP A 428 -12.95 -23.58 -32.78
C ASP A 428 -12.19 -24.82 -32.29
N TYR A 429 -12.93 -25.82 -31.81
CA TYR A 429 -12.38 -27.13 -31.42
C TYR A 429 -12.21 -28.07 -32.62
N GLY A 430 -12.59 -27.62 -33.81
CA GLY A 430 -12.56 -28.36 -35.06
C GLY A 430 -13.46 -29.59 -35.05
N SER A 431 -13.33 -30.42 -36.09
CA SER A 431 -14.00 -31.73 -36.18
C SER A 431 -13.23 -32.86 -35.47
N GLN A 432 -12.18 -32.53 -34.71
CA GLN A 432 -11.37 -33.52 -34.01
C GLN A 432 -12.10 -33.91 -32.72
N PRO A 433 -12.37 -35.20 -32.48
CA PRO A 433 -12.97 -35.61 -31.23
C PRO A 433 -12.02 -35.25 -30.08
N LEU A 434 -12.58 -34.64 -29.02
CA LEU A 434 -11.88 -34.46 -27.74
C LEU A 434 -11.72 -35.79 -27.00
N ASP A 435 -12.20 -36.91 -27.55
CA ASP A 435 -12.02 -38.25 -27.00
C ASP A 435 -10.55 -38.55 -26.76
N GLY A 436 -10.18 -38.77 -25.51
CA GLY A 436 -8.78 -38.98 -25.16
C GLY A 436 -8.52 -38.99 -23.67
N LEU A 437 -7.28 -39.32 -23.33
CA LEU A 437 -6.78 -39.30 -21.96
C LEU A 437 -5.78 -38.15 -21.84
N TYR A 438 -6.10 -37.15 -21.02
CA TYR A 438 -5.31 -35.93 -20.89
C TYR A 438 -4.79 -35.80 -19.46
N PRO A 439 -3.48 -35.62 -19.25
CA PRO A 439 -2.96 -35.35 -17.91
C PRO A 439 -3.41 -33.95 -17.47
N ILE A 440 -3.94 -33.86 -16.26
CA ILE A 440 -4.41 -32.59 -15.68
C ILE A 440 -3.63 -32.21 -14.42
N LEU A 441 -3.01 -33.18 -13.76
CA LEU A 441 -2.09 -32.96 -12.65
C LEU A 441 -0.98 -34.01 -12.68
N MET A 442 0.27 -33.57 -12.55
CA MET A 442 1.45 -34.44 -12.46
C MET A 442 2.30 -34.06 -11.26
N ALA A 443 2.64 -35.02 -10.40
CA ALA A 443 3.43 -34.77 -9.19
C ALA A 443 4.85 -35.37 -9.28
N GLY A 444 5.87 -34.52 -9.16
CA GLY A 444 7.28 -34.87 -9.32
C GLY A 444 7.83 -35.70 -8.18
N ALA A 445 7.46 -35.39 -6.93
CA ALA A 445 7.95 -36.09 -5.74
C ALA A 445 6.97 -37.15 -5.19
N GLY A 446 5.72 -37.16 -5.67
CA GLY A 446 4.71 -38.16 -5.26
C GLY A 446 3.30 -37.59 -5.26
N LEU A 447 2.32 -38.45 -5.53
CA LEU A 447 0.90 -38.14 -5.39
C LEU A 447 0.32 -39.00 -4.25
N THR A 448 -0.37 -38.36 -3.30
CA THR A 448 -1.09 -39.04 -2.22
C THR A 448 -2.56 -38.65 -2.22
N GLY A 449 -3.44 -39.61 -1.89
CA GLY A 449 -4.89 -39.42 -1.93
C GLY A 449 -5.47 -39.33 -3.34
N ALA A 450 -6.67 -38.78 -3.47
CA ALA A 450 -7.39 -38.62 -4.74
C ALA A 450 -8.42 -37.48 -4.64
N PHE A 451 -8.89 -36.98 -5.79
CA PHE A 451 -10.10 -36.16 -5.83
C PHE A 451 -11.34 -37.04 -5.54
N ASP A 452 -12.38 -36.47 -4.92
CA ASP A 452 -13.67 -37.16 -4.71
C ASP A 452 -14.41 -37.39 -6.04
N GLY A 453 -14.18 -36.51 -7.02
CA GLY A 453 -14.74 -36.65 -8.35
C GLY A 453 -14.66 -35.37 -9.17
N ILE A 454 -15.58 -35.26 -10.11
CA ILE A 454 -15.73 -34.11 -11.00
C ILE A 454 -16.86 -33.25 -10.47
N ASP A 455 -16.72 -31.92 -10.55
CA ASP A 455 -17.75 -30.96 -10.17
C ASP A 455 -19.05 -31.30 -10.93
N ALA A 456 -20.17 -31.40 -10.20
CA ALA A 456 -21.46 -31.84 -10.76
C ALA A 456 -22.02 -30.90 -11.83
N SER A 457 -21.46 -29.69 -11.98
CA SER A 457 -21.78 -28.78 -13.08
C SER A 457 -21.19 -29.22 -14.42
N ASN A 458 -20.17 -30.09 -14.42
CA ASN A 458 -19.58 -30.63 -15.64
C ASN A 458 -20.37 -31.82 -16.21
N PRO A 459 -20.32 -32.03 -17.53
CA PRO A 459 -21.00 -33.14 -18.17
C PRO A 459 -20.42 -34.50 -17.73
N ASN A 460 -21.27 -35.53 -17.67
CA ASN A 460 -20.92 -36.92 -17.32
C ASN A 460 -20.00 -37.63 -18.34
N THR A 461 -19.43 -36.88 -19.27
CA THR A 461 -18.54 -37.34 -20.34
C THR A 461 -17.09 -37.37 -19.90
N PHE A 462 -16.78 -36.75 -18.75
CA PHE A 462 -15.47 -36.75 -18.14
C PHE A 462 -15.38 -37.81 -17.04
N GLU A 463 -14.25 -38.50 -16.96
CA GLU A 463 -13.93 -39.47 -15.91
C GLU A 463 -12.49 -39.24 -15.45
N LEU A 464 -12.26 -39.25 -14.13
CA LEU A 464 -10.91 -39.12 -13.58
C LEU A 464 -10.21 -40.47 -13.53
N VAL A 465 -8.99 -40.52 -14.06
CA VAL A 465 -8.12 -41.70 -14.02
C VAL A 465 -6.86 -41.34 -13.25
N HIS A 466 -6.51 -42.13 -12.24
CA HIS A 466 -5.29 -41.94 -11.45
C HIS A 466 -4.29 -43.05 -11.80
N ASP A 467 -3.09 -42.68 -12.23
CA ASP A 467 -2.01 -43.62 -12.54
C ASP A 467 -0.66 -43.10 -12.01
N GLY A 468 -0.09 -43.84 -11.05
CA GLY A 468 1.13 -43.45 -10.36
C GLY A 468 1.03 -42.04 -9.77
N ASN A 469 1.87 -41.13 -10.27
CA ASN A 469 1.93 -39.74 -9.83
C ASN A 469 1.09 -38.77 -10.70
N THR A 470 0.23 -39.29 -11.57
CA THR A 470 -0.52 -38.46 -12.53
C THR A 470 -2.01 -38.67 -12.37
N VAL A 471 -2.76 -37.56 -12.40
CA VAL A 471 -4.20 -37.54 -12.57
C VAL A 471 -4.50 -37.15 -14.01
N TYR A 472 -5.35 -37.94 -14.65
CA TYR A 472 -5.85 -37.73 -15.99
C TYR A 472 -7.35 -37.46 -15.97
N VAL A 473 -7.81 -36.75 -16.99
CA VAL A 473 -9.21 -36.79 -17.41
C VAL A 473 -9.33 -37.63 -18.68
N GLN A 474 -10.17 -38.65 -18.62
CA GLN A 474 -10.68 -39.37 -19.77
C GLN A 474 -11.92 -38.64 -20.28
N VAL A 475 -11.90 -38.25 -21.55
CA VAL A 475 -13.04 -37.66 -22.25
C VAL A 475 -13.67 -38.75 -23.13
N ASN A 476 -14.96 -38.99 -22.96
CA ASN A 476 -15.69 -40.10 -23.59
C ASN A 476 -16.81 -39.62 -24.54
N ASP A 477 -16.68 -38.46 -25.17
CA ASP A 477 -17.74 -37.90 -26.00
C ASP A 477 -17.29 -37.15 -27.27
N ARG A 478 -17.84 -37.61 -28.40
CA ARG A 478 -17.75 -36.99 -29.72
C ARG A 478 -18.66 -35.75 -29.89
N LEU A 479 -19.61 -35.50 -28.98
CA LEU A 479 -20.66 -34.47 -29.11
C LEU A 479 -20.24 -33.04 -28.76
N PHE A 480 -18.98 -32.78 -28.39
CA PHE A 480 -18.53 -31.41 -28.11
C PHE A 480 -18.40 -30.53 -29.38
N VAL A 481 -18.39 -31.14 -30.57
CA VAL A 481 -18.26 -30.42 -31.86
C VAL A 481 -19.53 -29.65 -32.24
N ASP A 482 -20.72 -30.12 -31.83
CA ASP A 482 -22.00 -29.58 -32.32
C ASP A 482 -22.63 -28.50 -31.40
N ARG A 483 -21.97 -28.09 -30.31
CA ARG A 483 -22.57 -27.18 -29.30
C ARG A 483 -21.92 -25.80 -29.14
N TYR A 484 -20.89 -25.47 -29.91
CA TYR A 484 -20.24 -24.16 -29.86
C TYR A 484 -19.94 -23.65 -31.29
N GLU A 485 -20.99 -23.43 -32.08
CA GLU A 485 -20.89 -22.44 -33.16
C GLU A 485 -21.03 -21.02 -32.56
N PRO A 486 -20.25 -20.03 -33.02
CA PRO A 486 -20.41 -18.66 -32.56
C PRO A 486 -21.69 -18.07 -33.14
N GLY A 487 -22.79 -18.18 -32.39
CA GLY A 487 -24.05 -17.52 -32.69
C GLY A 487 -25.25 -18.17 -32.03
N ASP A 488 -25.47 -17.88 -30.74
CA ASP A 488 -26.80 -17.73 -30.13
C ASP A 488 -26.69 -16.89 -28.85
#